data_AF-A0A7S4FKC4-F1
#
_entry.id   AF-A0A7S4FKC4-F1
#
_cell.length_a   1.000
_cell.length_b   1.000
_cell.length_c   1.000
_cell.angle_alpha   90.00
_cell.angle_beta   90.00
_cell.angle_gamma   90.00
#
_symmetry.space_group_name_H-M   'P 1'
#
loop_
_entity.id
_entity.type
_entity.pdbx_description
1 polymer ?
#
loop_
_entity_poly.entity_id
_entity_poly.type
_entity_poly.pdbx_seq_one_letter_code
_entity_poly.pdbx_strand_id
1 'polypeptide(L)'
;MHRVISALLCLWVALTSLSGAAAAACTASGTTVTVRGYVMDNFCIDRGTLLDAPSVQTLQNPEVHTIHCLVDVPVCVNSGYAILERPTATIRSSIYQVKYQLSTADTLLVKDVANSERSRANRGMEVEVTGVDDGSLELKCVVLQRGFAVTSSGAAIEWAIAPSPSPTPTPSPAPTPSPAATPSPGQASPSVSPSSAAQASPAVTPSPAASPSVSPSPRPKVAPGCTASGTTVTVRGYVMDNFCIDRGTLLDAPSVQTLRNPELHSIHCLVDVSVCVNSGYAILERPTATGDYRVKYQLSTADTHVVRDQVEAERSR
;
A
#
# COMPACT_ATOMS: atom_id res chain seq x y z
N MET A 1 32.97 -8.03 -64.15
CA MET A 1 33.48 -7.15 -63.07
C MET A 1 32.32 -6.29 -62.58
N HIS A 2 32.24 -6.03 -61.26
CA HIS A 2 31.16 -5.38 -60.48
C HIS A 2 30.08 -6.33 -59.95
N ARG A 3 29.74 -6.36 -58.66
CA ARG A 3 30.44 -6.18 -57.38
C ARG A 3 29.39 -6.67 -56.35
N VAL A 4 29.66 -7.76 -55.64
CA VAL A 4 28.88 -8.19 -54.47
C VAL A 4 29.35 -7.35 -53.29
N ILE A 5 28.46 -6.60 -52.63
CA ILE A 5 28.77 -5.92 -51.36
C ILE A 5 27.70 -6.25 -50.33
N SER A 6 28.18 -6.82 -49.24
CA SER A 6 27.52 -7.34 -48.05
C SER A 6 26.54 -6.40 -47.38
N ALA A 7 25.42 -6.97 -46.94
CA ALA A 7 24.57 -6.41 -45.90
C ALA A 7 25.26 -6.54 -44.52
N LEU A 8 25.63 -5.41 -43.93
CA LEU A 8 26.02 -5.29 -42.52
C LEU A 8 24.81 -4.71 -41.77
N LEU A 9 23.98 -5.58 -41.23
CA LEU A 9 22.88 -5.23 -40.34
C LEU A 9 23.47 -4.97 -38.94
N CYS A 10 23.66 -3.70 -38.59
CA CYS A 10 24.14 -3.29 -37.27
C CYS A 10 22.99 -3.38 -36.27
N LEU A 11 22.96 -4.46 -35.48
CA LEU A 11 21.99 -4.71 -34.42
C LEU A 11 22.26 -3.76 -33.23
N TRP A 12 21.56 -2.64 -33.19
CA TRP A 12 21.52 -1.76 -32.02
C TRP A 12 20.62 -2.40 -30.96
N VAL A 13 21.22 -3.03 -29.95
CA VAL A 13 20.52 -3.40 -28.72
C VAL A 13 20.32 -2.12 -27.91
N ALA A 14 19.10 -1.59 -27.92
CA ALA A 14 18.68 -0.53 -27.02
C ALA A 14 18.70 -1.10 -25.59
N LEU A 15 19.69 -0.70 -24.80
CA LEU A 15 19.78 -1.02 -23.38
C LEU A 15 18.75 -0.15 -22.65
N THR A 16 17.52 -0.64 -22.53
CA THR A 16 16.48 -0.02 -21.71
C THR A 16 16.87 -0.17 -20.24
N SER A 17 17.34 0.92 -19.65
CA SER A 17 17.53 1.04 -18.20
C SER A 17 16.17 0.97 -17.52
N LEU A 18 15.77 -0.23 -17.08
CA LEU A 18 14.68 -0.42 -16.12
C LEU A 18 15.15 0.14 -14.77
N SER A 19 14.78 1.40 -14.49
CA SER A 19 14.83 1.95 -13.14
C SER A 19 13.71 1.30 -12.31
N GLY A 20 13.98 0.10 -11.79
CA GLY A 20 13.12 -0.52 -10.78
C GLY A 20 13.22 0.30 -9.50
N ALA A 21 12.13 0.95 -9.10
CA ALA A 21 12.00 1.48 -7.76
C ALA A 21 12.14 0.31 -6.77
N ALA A 22 13.16 0.34 -5.93
CA ALA A 22 13.36 -0.66 -4.89
C ALA A 22 12.21 -0.52 -3.87
N ALA A 23 11.29 -1.49 -3.88
CA ALA A 23 10.33 -1.65 -2.80
C ALA A 23 11.10 -1.81 -1.48
N ALA A 24 10.65 -1.14 -0.42
CA ALA A 24 11.27 -1.22 0.90
C ALA A 24 11.34 -2.70 1.34
N ALA A 25 12.57 -3.24 1.43
CA ALA A 25 12.79 -4.61 1.88
C ALA A 25 12.44 -4.71 3.37
N CYS A 26 11.65 -5.73 3.74
CA CYS A 26 11.29 -5.95 5.13
C CYS A 26 12.53 -6.29 5.98
N THR A 27 12.67 -5.65 7.15
CA THR A 27 13.84 -5.79 8.02
C THR A 27 13.62 -6.71 9.22
N ALA A 28 12.55 -7.51 9.23
CA ALA A 28 12.27 -8.42 10.34
C ALA A 28 13.30 -9.57 10.38
N SER A 29 13.73 -9.93 11.59
CA SER A 29 14.61 -11.08 11.83
C SER A 29 13.77 -12.26 12.28
N GLY A 30 13.95 -13.42 11.66
CA GLY A 30 13.18 -14.62 11.97
C GLY A 30 13.25 -15.66 10.86
N THR A 31 12.40 -16.67 10.95
CA THR A 31 12.29 -17.72 9.93
C THR A 31 11.23 -17.33 8.91
N THR A 32 11.56 -17.39 7.62
CA THR A 32 10.53 -17.27 6.58
C THR A 32 9.62 -18.50 6.60
N VAL A 33 8.33 -18.30 6.80
CA VAL A 33 7.31 -19.35 6.82
C VAL A 33 6.26 -19.08 5.76
N THR A 34 5.72 -20.15 5.16
CA THR A 34 4.50 -20.09 4.36
C THR A 34 3.41 -20.85 5.10
N VAL A 35 2.28 -20.19 5.35
CA VAL A 35 1.15 -20.78 6.06
C VAL A 35 -0.14 -20.58 5.30
N ARG A 36 -1.01 -21.59 5.39
CA ARG A 36 -2.36 -21.56 4.86
C ARG A 36 -3.37 -21.63 6.01
N GLY A 37 -4.34 -20.72 6.02
CA GLY A 37 -5.28 -20.62 7.14
C GLY A 37 -6.46 -19.69 6.87
N TYR A 38 -7.54 -19.86 7.63
CA TYR A 38 -8.70 -18.97 7.54
C TYR A 38 -8.37 -17.61 8.16
N VAL A 39 -8.86 -16.55 7.53
CA VAL A 39 -8.85 -15.20 8.07
C VAL A 39 -10.09 -15.00 8.92
N MET A 40 -9.90 -14.46 10.11
CA MET A 40 -10.97 -14.18 11.06
C MET A 40 -10.70 -12.83 11.73
N ASP A 41 -11.74 -12.04 11.95
CA ASP A 41 -11.62 -10.82 12.73
C ASP A 41 -11.53 -11.08 14.24
N ASN A 42 -10.70 -10.28 14.92
CA ASN A 42 -10.46 -10.43 16.35
C ASN A 42 -11.73 -10.25 17.18
N PHE A 43 -12.68 -9.43 16.74
CA PHE A 43 -13.96 -9.27 17.41
C PHE A 43 -14.77 -10.58 17.42
N CYS A 44 -14.87 -11.30 16.31
CA CYS A 44 -15.54 -12.60 16.24
C CYS A 44 -14.78 -13.69 17.01
N ILE A 45 -13.46 -13.59 17.13
CA ILE A 45 -12.65 -14.47 17.99
C ILE A 45 -12.99 -14.20 19.46
N ASP A 46 -12.89 -12.95 19.91
CA ASP A 46 -13.08 -12.56 21.31
C ASP A 46 -14.52 -12.75 21.78
N ARG A 47 -15.48 -12.57 20.88
CA ARG A 47 -16.91 -12.77 21.16
C ARG A 47 -17.28 -14.23 21.42
N GLY A 48 -16.47 -15.19 20.98
CA GLY A 48 -16.79 -16.63 21.10
C GLY A 48 -17.82 -17.15 20.08
N THR A 49 -18.46 -16.26 19.32
CA THR A 49 -19.45 -16.58 18.26
C THR A 49 -19.33 -15.59 17.10
N LEU A 50 -19.64 -16.05 15.89
CA LEU A 50 -19.56 -15.23 14.69
C LEU A 50 -20.65 -14.14 14.69
N LEU A 51 -20.31 -12.91 14.33
CA LEU A 51 -21.26 -11.80 14.31
C LEU A 51 -22.37 -11.99 13.27
N ASP A 52 -21.99 -12.47 12.11
CA ASP A 52 -22.85 -12.79 10.96
C ASP A 52 -23.55 -14.16 11.06
N ALA A 53 -23.06 -15.05 11.92
CA ALA A 53 -23.69 -16.32 12.25
C ALA A 53 -23.68 -16.58 13.77
N PRO A 54 -24.52 -15.90 14.57
CA PRO A 54 -24.45 -15.92 16.04
C PRO A 54 -24.63 -17.28 16.70
N SER A 55 -25.23 -18.25 16.01
CA SER A 55 -25.38 -19.63 16.50
C SER A 55 -24.14 -20.49 16.30
N VAL A 56 -23.12 -19.98 15.60
CA VAL A 56 -21.89 -20.70 15.30
C VAL A 56 -20.81 -20.26 16.27
N GLN A 57 -20.24 -21.23 16.98
CA GLN A 57 -19.07 -20.99 17.83
C GLN A 57 -17.89 -20.58 16.96
N THR A 58 -17.21 -19.51 17.38
CA THR A 58 -16.00 -19.07 16.69
C THR A 58 -14.95 -20.17 16.67
N LEU A 59 -14.05 -20.14 15.68
CA LEU A 59 -13.00 -21.13 15.45
C LEU A 59 -13.47 -22.55 15.13
N GLN A 60 -14.75 -22.91 15.23
CA GLN A 60 -15.20 -24.26 14.89
C GLN A 60 -15.42 -24.44 13.39
N ASN A 61 -16.16 -23.51 12.79
CA ASN A 61 -16.52 -23.53 11.36
C ASN A 61 -16.16 -22.18 10.71
N PRO A 62 -14.86 -21.83 10.61
CA PRO A 62 -14.45 -20.54 10.07
C PRO A 62 -14.92 -20.31 8.62
N GLU A 63 -15.23 -21.37 7.87
CA GLU A 63 -15.77 -21.30 6.53
C GLU A 63 -17.15 -20.65 6.44
N VAL A 64 -17.90 -20.55 7.54
CA VAL A 64 -19.22 -19.89 7.54
C VAL A 64 -19.14 -18.41 7.93
N HIS A 65 -17.97 -17.91 8.31
CA HIS A 65 -17.72 -16.50 8.57
C HIS A 65 -17.73 -15.73 7.25
N THR A 66 -18.72 -14.90 7.05
CA THR A 66 -18.99 -14.20 5.80
C THR A 66 -17.96 -13.11 5.54
N ILE A 67 -17.73 -12.88 4.25
CA ILE A 67 -16.84 -11.80 3.81
C ILE A 67 -17.35 -10.42 4.25
N HIS A 68 -18.66 -10.29 4.54
CA HIS A 68 -19.28 -9.07 5.05
C HIS A 68 -18.64 -8.60 6.37
N CYS A 69 -18.37 -9.53 7.30
CA CYS A 69 -17.66 -9.19 8.53
C CYS A 69 -16.18 -8.81 8.30
N LEU A 70 -15.56 -9.37 7.27
CA LEU A 70 -14.17 -9.07 6.89
C LEU A 70 -14.02 -7.79 6.05
N VAL A 71 -15.10 -7.11 5.67
CA VAL A 71 -15.00 -5.94 4.78
C VAL A 71 -15.91 -4.77 5.14
N ASP A 72 -17.15 -5.05 5.55
CA ASP A 72 -18.21 -4.03 5.65
C ASP A 72 -18.50 -3.63 7.11
N VAL A 73 -18.30 -4.55 8.07
CA VAL A 73 -18.73 -4.34 9.46
C VAL A 73 -17.63 -3.65 10.27
N PRO A 74 -17.78 -2.37 10.66
CA PRO A 74 -16.67 -1.60 11.22
C PRO A 74 -16.11 -2.20 12.52
N VAL A 75 -16.95 -2.80 13.38
CA VAL A 75 -16.48 -3.43 14.63
C VAL A 75 -15.58 -4.64 14.37
N CYS A 76 -15.86 -5.41 13.31
CA CYS A 76 -15.05 -6.54 12.89
C CYS A 76 -13.76 -6.05 12.21
N VAL A 77 -13.88 -5.19 11.20
CA VAL A 77 -12.73 -4.68 10.43
C VAL A 77 -11.73 -3.94 11.32
N ASN A 78 -12.21 -3.09 12.23
CA ASN A 78 -11.34 -2.30 13.12
C ASN A 78 -10.66 -3.13 14.21
N SER A 79 -11.13 -4.37 14.44
CA SER A 79 -10.52 -5.26 15.43
C SER A 79 -9.21 -5.90 14.95
N GLY A 80 -8.91 -5.81 13.65
CA GLY A 80 -7.76 -6.49 13.06
C GLY A 80 -8.08 -7.94 12.71
N TYR A 81 -7.17 -8.59 11.97
CA TYR A 81 -7.35 -9.97 11.51
C TYR A 81 -6.29 -10.91 12.06
N ALA A 82 -6.68 -12.17 12.21
CA ALA A 82 -5.81 -13.28 12.53
C ALA A 82 -5.88 -14.34 11.43
N ILE A 83 -4.78 -15.08 11.26
CA ILE A 83 -4.72 -16.30 10.46
C ILE A 83 -4.86 -17.49 11.40
N LEU A 84 -5.85 -18.33 11.09
CA LEU A 84 -6.19 -19.53 11.86
C LEU A 84 -5.48 -20.76 11.28
N GLU A 85 -4.84 -21.54 12.14
CA GLU A 85 -4.29 -22.86 11.79
C GLU A 85 -5.36 -23.95 11.97
N ARG A 86 -5.38 -24.90 11.03
CA ARG A 86 -6.25 -26.08 11.13
C ARG A 86 -5.87 -26.91 12.37
N PRO A 87 -6.84 -27.48 13.09
CA PRO A 87 -6.55 -28.45 14.12
C PRO A 87 -5.71 -29.60 13.55
N THR A 88 -4.58 -29.91 14.19
CA THR A 88 -3.77 -31.07 13.80
C THR A 88 -4.51 -32.35 14.17
N ALA A 89 -4.39 -33.41 13.36
CA ALA A 89 -5.05 -34.69 13.59
C ALA A 89 -4.74 -35.31 14.98
N THR A 90 -3.64 -34.88 15.61
CA THR A 90 -3.20 -35.29 16.95
C THR A 90 -4.11 -34.73 18.06
N ILE A 91 -4.74 -33.58 17.83
CA ILE A 91 -5.74 -33.02 18.73
C ILE A 91 -7.10 -33.36 18.11
N ARG A 92 -7.90 -34.23 18.74
CA ARG A 92 -9.27 -34.56 18.30
C ARG A 92 -10.25 -33.39 18.52
N SER A 93 -9.82 -32.17 18.17
CA SER A 93 -10.58 -30.94 18.24
C SER A 93 -10.99 -30.54 16.84
N SER A 94 -12.24 -30.14 16.66
CA SER A 94 -12.70 -29.44 15.46
C SER A 94 -12.48 -27.92 15.54
N ILE A 95 -11.76 -27.44 16.56
CA ILE A 95 -11.57 -26.02 16.84
C ILE A 95 -10.21 -25.57 16.31
N TYR A 96 -10.24 -24.64 15.35
CA TYR A 96 -9.07 -23.92 14.84
C TYR A 96 -8.41 -23.10 15.94
N GLN A 97 -7.15 -22.71 15.74
CA GLN A 97 -6.44 -21.84 16.68
C GLN A 97 -5.85 -20.65 15.94
N VAL A 98 -5.75 -19.51 16.63
CA VAL A 98 -5.00 -18.37 16.13
C VAL A 98 -3.54 -18.79 16.02
N LYS A 99 -3.02 -18.79 14.79
CA LYS A 99 -1.61 -19.06 14.52
C LYS A 99 -0.80 -17.79 14.50
N TYR A 100 -1.29 -16.80 13.77
CA TYR A 100 -0.69 -15.47 13.72
C TYR A 100 -1.76 -14.39 13.81
N GLN A 101 -1.43 -13.34 14.55
CA GLN A 101 -2.06 -12.03 14.44
C GLN A 101 -1.42 -11.26 13.29
N LEU A 102 -2.24 -10.46 12.61
CA LEU A 102 -1.76 -9.56 11.57
C LEU A 102 -1.57 -8.16 12.15
N SER A 103 -0.52 -7.48 11.68
CA SER A 103 -0.33 -6.07 12.00
C SER A 103 -1.48 -5.24 11.42
N THR A 104 -1.56 -3.96 11.80
CA THR A 104 -2.54 -3.04 11.18
C THR A 104 -2.33 -2.94 9.67
N ALA A 105 -1.08 -2.92 9.19
CA ALA A 105 -0.79 -2.86 7.76
C ALA A 105 -1.21 -4.15 7.04
N ASP A 106 -0.91 -5.31 7.63
CA ASP A 106 -1.22 -6.61 7.02
C ASP A 106 -2.73 -6.93 7.09
N THR A 107 -3.43 -6.45 8.11
CA THR A 107 -4.89 -6.47 8.19
C THR A 107 -5.52 -5.74 7.00
N LEU A 108 -5.00 -4.57 6.64
CA LEU A 108 -5.51 -3.79 5.51
C LEU A 108 -5.26 -4.50 4.18
N LEU A 109 -4.08 -5.10 4.01
CA LEU A 109 -3.77 -5.93 2.85
C LEU A 109 -4.79 -7.07 2.69
N VAL A 110 -5.10 -7.78 3.79
CA VAL A 110 -6.07 -8.88 3.78
C VAL A 110 -7.51 -8.39 3.58
N LYS A 111 -7.88 -7.22 4.11
CA LYS A 111 -9.19 -6.57 3.86
C LYS A 111 -9.39 -6.29 2.37
N ASP A 112 -8.36 -5.79 1.69
CA ASP A 112 -8.43 -5.43 0.26
C ASP A 112 -8.68 -6.64 -0.61
N VAL A 113 -7.98 -7.71 -0.28
CA VAL A 113 -8.18 -9.03 -0.85
C VAL A 113 -9.60 -9.54 -0.59
N ALA A 114 -10.11 -9.45 0.64
CA ALA A 114 -11.50 -9.80 0.92
C ALA A 114 -12.48 -8.95 0.09
N ASN A 115 -12.19 -7.66 -0.07
CA ASN A 115 -13.01 -6.74 -0.87
C ASN A 115 -13.00 -7.07 -2.37
N SER A 116 -11.89 -7.54 -2.94
CA SER A 116 -11.87 -7.95 -4.35
C SER A 116 -12.73 -9.18 -4.61
N GLU A 117 -12.79 -10.09 -3.64
CA GLU A 117 -13.50 -11.36 -3.78
C GLU A 117 -14.97 -11.30 -3.35
N ARG A 118 -15.45 -10.20 -2.74
CA ARG A 118 -16.82 -10.08 -2.23
C ARG A 118 -17.93 -10.33 -3.24
N SER A 119 -17.66 -10.13 -4.54
CA SER A 119 -18.62 -10.37 -5.63
C SER A 119 -18.67 -11.85 -6.05
N ARG A 120 -17.65 -12.62 -5.69
CA ARG A 120 -17.42 -14.01 -6.12
C ARG A 120 -17.63 -14.99 -4.98
N ALA A 121 -17.41 -14.56 -3.75
CA ALA A 121 -17.55 -15.33 -2.53
C ALA A 121 -18.24 -14.51 -1.45
N ASN A 122 -18.97 -15.20 -0.58
CA ASN A 122 -19.73 -14.56 0.49
C ASN A 122 -19.53 -15.24 1.85
N ARG A 123 -18.65 -16.23 1.91
CA ARG A 123 -18.34 -17.07 3.07
C ARG A 123 -16.84 -17.34 3.10
N GLY A 124 -16.32 -17.62 4.30
CA GLY A 124 -15.01 -18.18 4.60
C GLY A 124 -13.88 -17.72 3.69
N MET A 125 -12.96 -16.90 4.20
CA MET A 125 -11.75 -16.57 3.46
C MET A 125 -10.56 -17.32 4.04
N GLU A 126 -9.93 -18.17 3.24
CA GLU A 126 -8.66 -18.83 3.55
C GLU A 126 -7.57 -18.21 2.67
N VAL A 127 -6.40 -17.97 3.25
CA VAL A 127 -5.27 -17.36 2.56
C VAL A 127 -4.04 -18.23 2.70
N GLU A 128 -3.17 -18.20 1.69
CA GLU A 128 -1.80 -18.67 1.76
C GLU A 128 -0.87 -17.45 1.77
N VAL A 129 -0.17 -17.27 2.89
CA VAL A 129 0.74 -16.14 3.10
C VAL A 129 2.15 -16.64 3.34
N THR A 130 3.14 -15.88 2.86
CA THR A 130 4.52 -15.96 3.32
C THR A 130 4.80 -14.79 4.25
N GLY A 131 5.53 -15.04 5.34
CA GLY A 131 5.98 -13.99 6.25
C GLY A 131 7.22 -14.41 7.02
N VAL A 132 7.65 -13.57 7.95
CA VAL A 132 8.76 -13.82 8.88
C VAL A 132 8.19 -14.10 10.27
N ASP A 133 8.46 -15.29 10.78
CA ASP A 133 8.17 -15.73 12.13
C ASP A 133 9.39 -15.48 13.02
N ASP A 134 9.28 -14.53 13.93
CA ASP A 134 10.30 -14.17 14.92
C ASP A 134 10.08 -14.82 16.29
N GLY A 135 9.12 -15.75 16.39
CA GLY A 135 8.66 -16.38 17.62
C GLY A 135 7.56 -15.61 18.36
N SER A 136 7.16 -14.43 17.87
CA SER A 136 5.97 -13.72 18.37
C SER A 136 4.69 -14.23 17.72
N LEU A 137 3.54 -13.81 18.26
CA LEU A 137 2.25 -14.10 17.63
C LEU A 137 2.00 -13.26 16.37
N GLU A 138 2.74 -12.19 16.12
CA GLU A 138 2.51 -11.34 14.94
C GLU A 138 3.36 -11.80 13.76
N LEU A 139 2.72 -12.17 12.65
CA LEU A 139 3.45 -12.51 11.42
C LEU A 139 3.98 -11.23 10.78
N LYS A 140 5.29 -11.14 10.57
CA LYS A 140 5.93 -9.97 9.97
C LYS A 140 6.05 -10.15 8.46
N CYS A 141 6.20 -9.03 7.74
CA CYS A 141 6.53 -9.05 6.30
C CYS A 141 5.53 -9.86 5.45
N VAL A 142 4.23 -9.73 5.72
CA VAL A 142 3.23 -10.61 5.12
C VAL A 142 3.13 -10.35 3.62
N VAL A 143 3.27 -11.42 2.85
CA VAL A 143 3.06 -11.48 1.41
C VAL A 143 1.96 -12.49 1.14
N LEU A 144 0.83 -12.02 0.63
CA LEU A 144 -0.26 -12.87 0.17
C LEU A 144 0.12 -13.53 -1.15
N GLN A 145 0.18 -14.86 -1.18
CA GLN A 145 0.53 -15.64 -2.37
C GLN A 145 -0.72 -16.11 -3.12
N ARG A 146 -1.69 -16.65 -2.38
CA ARG A 146 -2.94 -17.20 -2.90
C ARG A 146 -4.08 -16.92 -1.94
N GLY A 147 -5.27 -16.78 -2.49
CA GLY A 147 -6.50 -16.71 -1.71
C GLY A 147 -7.47 -17.79 -2.14
N PHE A 148 -8.29 -18.20 -1.18
CA PHE A 148 -9.40 -19.12 -1.35
C PHE A 148 -10.61 -18.50 -0.67
N ALA A 149 -11.69 -18.33 -1.40
CA ALA A 149 -12.93 -17.84 -0.81
C ALA A 149 -14.07 -18.83 -1.07
N VAL A 150 -14.96 -18.97 -0.09
CA VAL A 150 -16.05 -19.96 -0.14
C VAL A 150 -17.32 -19.31 -0.69
N THR A 151 -17.91 -19.93 -1.70
CA THR A 151 -19.19 -19.49 -2.27
C THR A 151 -20.37 -19.94 -1.40
N SER A 152 -21.56 -19.43 -1.72
CA SER A 152 -22.81 -19.89 -1.11
C SER A 152 -23.09 -21.37 -1.34
N SER A 153 -22.55 -21.97 -2.41
CA SER A 153 -22.65 -23.40 -2.72
C SER A 153 -21.61 -24.26 -2.01
N GLY A 154 -20.74 -23.66 -1.18
CA GLY A 154 -19.66 -24.36 -0.49
C GLY A 154 -18.46 -24.69 -1.38
N ALA A 155 -18.40 -24.14 -2.60
CA ALA A 155 -17.25 -24.31 -3.47
C ALA A 155 -16.14 -23.32 -3.08
N ALA A 156 -14.89 -23.80 -3.02
CA ALA A 156 -13.73 -22.93 -2.85
C ALA A 156 -13.28 -22.40 -4.21
N ILE A 157 -13.12 -21.08 -4.33
CA ILE A 157 -12.55 -20.43 -5.51
C ILE A 157 -11.11 -20.05 -5.17
N GLU A 158 -10.15 -20.68 -5.85
CA GLU A 158 -8.73 -20.31 -5.78
C GLU A 158 -8.44 -19.16 -6.76
N TRP A 159 -7.59 -18.24 -6.33
CA TRP A 159 -7.05 -17.20 -7.19
C TRP A 159 -5.61 -16.89 -6.77
N ALA A 160 -4.78 -16.59 -7.78
CA ALA A 160 -3.41 -16.17 -7.56
C ALA A 160 -3.40 -14.67 -7.26
N ILE A 161 -2.75 -14.29 -6.17
CA ILE A 161 -2.53 -12.90 -5.80
C ILE A 161 -1.22 -12.53 -6.46
N ALA A 162 -1.20 -11.51 -7.32
CA ALA A 162 0.05 -11.09 -7.95
C ALA A 162 1.05 -10.74 -6.83
N PRO A 163 2.25 -11.35 -6.81
CA PRO A 163 3.20 -11.04 -5.76
C PRO A 163 3.59 -9.57 -5.88
N SER A 164 3.51 -8.83 -4.77
CA SER A 164 4.29 -7.60 -4.64
C SER A 164 5.75 -7.96 -4.95
N PRO A 165 6.47 -7.19 -5.82
CA PRO A 165 7.79 -7.59 -6.29
C PRO A 165 8.71 -7.88 -5.10
N SER A 166 9.21 -9.12 -5.05
CA SER A 166 10.17 -9.59 -4.05
C SER A 166 11.41 -8.69 -4.06
N PRO A 167 11.98 -8.31 -2.90
CA PRO A 167 13.15 -7.44 -2.88
C PRO A 167 14.33 -8.13 -3.59
N THR A 168 14.91 -7.43 -4.58
CA THR A 168 16.17 -7.83 -5.19
C THR A 168 17.25 -7.90 -4.11
N PRO A 169 18.05 -8.97 -4.00
CA PRO A 169 19.09 -9.07 -2.98
C PRO A 169 20.04 -7.88 -3.09
N THR A 170 20.28 -7.21 -1.95
CA THR A 170 21.20 -6.08 -1.87
C THR A 170 22.61 -6.54 -2.30
N PRO A 171 23.28 -5.84 -3.23
CA PRO A 171 24.65 -6.19 -3.60
C PRO A 171 25.55 -6.14 -2.35
N SER A 172 26.38 -7.17 -2.19
CA SER A 172 27.37 -7.27 -1.11
C SER A 172 28.19 -5.98 -1.02
N PRO A 173 28.45 -5.42 0.17
CA PRO A 173 29.21 -4.19 0.32
C PRO A 173 30.58 -4.34 -0.35
N ALA A 174 30.94 -3.36 -1.19
CA ALA A 174 32.26 -3.26 -1.78
C ALA A 174 33.31 -3.11 -0.66
N PRO A 175 34.51 -3.72 -0.80
CA PRO A 175 35.55 -3.64 0.20
C PRO A 175 35.92 -2.18 0.49
N THR A 176 35.98 -1.83 1.78
CA THR A 176 36.36 -0.50 2.28
C THR A 176 37.70 -0.06 1.70
N PRO A 177 37.82 1.11 1.05
CA PRO A 177 39.10 1.61 0.57
C PRO A 177 40.04 1.87 1.75
N SER A 178 41.30 1.45 1.56
CA SER A 178 42.40 1.65 2.50
C SER A 178 42.62 3.14 2.81
N PRO A 179 42.87 3.53 4.08
CA PRO A 179 42.98 4.92 4.47
C PRO A 179 44.17 5.61 3.77
N ALA A 180 43.89 6.76 3.16
CA ALA A 180 44.90 7.64 2.57
C ALA A 180 45.74 8.31 3.66
N ALA A 181 47.04 8.45 3.38
CA ALA A 181 48.04 8.99 4.30
C ALA A 181 47.75 10.45 4.72
N THR A 182 47.98 10.69 6.00
CA THR A 182 47.89 11.95 6.73
C THR A 182 48.82 13.04 6.15
N PRO A 183 48.31 14.22 5.75
CA PRO A 183 49.16 15.39 5.55
C PRO A 183 49.43 16.13 6.88
N SER A 184 50.69 16.54 7.02
CA SER A 184 51.30 17.24 8.16
C SER A 184 50.83 18.71 8.29
N PRO A 185 50.86 19.32 9.50
CA PRO A 185 50.22 20.61 9.77
C PRO A 185 51.13 21.81 9.47
N GLY A 186 50.56 22.89 8.92
CA GLY A 186 51.30 24.10 8.57
C GLY A 186 50.46 25.39 8.62
N GLN A 187 50.40 25.96 9.82
CA GLN A 187 50.42 27.40 10.16
C GLN A 187 49.23 28.35 9.83
N ALA A 188 48.85 29.05 10.91
CA ALA A 188 47.97 30.22 11.05
C ALA A 188 48.42 31.43 10.18
N SER A 189 47.68 32.52 9.95
CA SER A 189 46.80 33.38 10.78
C SER A 189 46.29 34.57 9.88
N PRO A 190 45.70 35.70 10.36
CA PRO A 190 44.27 35.98 10.50
C PRO A 190 43.77 37.28 9.76
N SER A 191 42.56 37.75 10.14
CA SER A 191 41.99 39.13 10.02
C SER A 191 41.32 39.51 8.68
N VAL A 192 40.17 40.20 8.57
CA VAL A 192 39.31 41.01 9.47
C VAL A 192 37.88 41.17 8.89
N SER A 193 36.94 41.50 9.79
CA SER A 193 35.52 41.98 9.73
C SER A 193 35.26 43.32 8.96
N PRO A 194 34.06 43.99 8.95
CA PRO A 194 32.64 43.60 9.24
C PRO A 194 31.55 44.28 8.32
N SER A 195 30.26 43.99 8.63
CA SER A 195 29.07 44.90 8.71
C SER A 195 28.38 45.51 7.46
N SER A 196 27.06 45.30 7.33
CA SER A 196 26.06 46.39 7.40
C SER A 196 24.60 45.90 7.41
N ALA A 197 23.73 46.69 8.05
CA ALA A 197 22.40 46.38 8.56
C ALA A 197 21.22 46.74 7.61
N ALA A 198 20.09 46.06 7.88
CA ALA A 198 18.68 46.49 7.91
C ALA A 198 18.11 47.50 6.90
N GLN A 199 16.94 47.17 6.33
CA GLN A 199 15.86 48.15 6.18
C GLN A 199 14.45 47.52 6.08
N ALA A 200 13.46 48.21 6.64
CA ALA A 200 12.09 47.80 6.87
C ALA A 200 11.07 48.20 5.77
N SER A 201 9.85 47.65 5.93
CA SER A 201 8.57 47.71 5.17
C SER A 201 8.02 49.11 4.80
N PRO A 202 6.98 49.23 3.94
CA PRO A 202 5.58 49.17 4.42
C PRO A 202 4.52 48.50 3.49
N ALA A 203 3.32 48.29 4.06
CA ALA A 203 2.05 47.77 3.52
C ALA A 203 1.26 48.82 2.67
N VAL A 204 0.09 48.66 2.02
CA VAL A 204 -1.13 47.83 2.12
C VAL A 204 -1.87 47.91 0.76
N THR A 205 -2.66 46.89 0.34
CA THR A 205 -3.94 47.12 -0.40
C THR A 205 -4.90 45.92 -0.23
N PRO A 206 -6.23 46.10 -0.02
CA PRO A 206 -7.16 45.00 0.34
C PRO A 206 -8.05 44.48 -0.80
N SER A 207 -8.37 43.16 -0.73
CA SER A 207 -9.61 42.40 -1.07
C SER A 207 -10.30 42.54 -2.47
N PRO A 208 -10.90 41.47 -3.05
CA PRO A 208 -12.05 40.78 -2.41
C PRO A 208 -12.19 39.26 -2.62
N ALA A 209 -13.22 38.74 -1.93
CA ALA A 209 -13.96 37.48 -2.09
C ALA A 209 -13.42 36.23 -1.38
N ALA A 210 -14.12 35.88 -0.30
CA ALA A 210 -13.92 34.74 0.56
C ALA A 210 -13.96 33.41 -0.23
N SER A 211 -12.86 32.66 -0.14
CA SER A 211 -12.85 31.23 -0.40
C SER A 211 -13.71 30.52 0.66
N PRO A 212 -14.56 29.54 0.30
CA PRO A 212 -15.38 28.84 1.28
C PRO A 212 -14.50 28.30 2.41
N SER A 213 -14.91 28.61 3.64
CA SER A 213 -14.23 28.21 4.87
C SER A 213 -14.08 26.69 4.90
N VAL A 214 -12.87 26.20 4.65
CA VAL A 214 -12.55 24.78 4.79
C VAL A 214 -12.65 24.44 6.27
N SER A 215 -13.54 23.50 6.58
CA SER A 215 -13.65 22.82 7.87
C SER A 215 -12.26 22.46 8.42
N PRO A 216 -11.98 22.59 9.74
CA PRO A 216 -10.66 22.33 10.30
C PRO A 216 -10.15 20.95 9.86
N SER A 217 -8.97 20.93 9.23
CA SER A 217 -8.35 19.70 8.73
C SER A 217 -8.34 18.63 9.82
N PRO A 218 -8.79 17.39 9.52
CA PRO A 218 -8.64 16.28 10.45
C PRO A 218 -7.17 16.08 10.80
N ARG A 219 -6.91 15.64 12.03
CA ARG A 219 -5.59 15.26 12.53
C ARG A 219 -4.91 14.34 11.50
N PRO A 220 -3.62 14.55 11.15
CA PRO A 220 -2.93 13.67 10.20
C PRO A 220 -3.00 12.21 10.66
N LYS A 221 -3.68 11.35 9.89
CA LYS A 221 -3.68 9.90 10.08
C LYS A 221 -2.36 9.40 9.50
N VAL A 222 -1.39 9.08 10.35
CA VAL A 222 -0.08 8.56 9.92
C VAL A 222 -0.21 7.07 9.65
N ALA A 223 0.33 6.58 8.53
CA ALA A 223 0.45 5.15 8.28
C ALA A 223 1.21 4.48 9.43
N PRO A 224 0.64 3.48 10.13
CA PRO A 224 1.37 2.74 11.15
C PRO A 224 2.63 2.11 10.53
N GLY A 225 3.80 2.34 11.14
CA GLY A 225 5.05 1.69 10.72
C GLY A 225 5.86 2.41 9.62
N CYS A 226 5.57 3.68 9.29
CA CYS A 226 6.41 4.43 8.35
C CYS A 226 7.79 4.73 8.96
N THR A 227 8.77 3.84 8.76
CA THR A 227 10.19 4.02 9.13
C THR A 227 11.02 4.55 7.96
N ALA A 228 10.40 5.34 7.08
CA ALA A 228 11.07 5.86 5.90
C ALA A 228 12.22 6.82 6.30
N SER A 229 13.43 6.53 5.84
CA SER A 229 14.56 7.46 5.97
C SER A 229 14.43 8.54 4.89
N GLY A 230 14.15 9.78 5.30
CA GLY A 230 13.95 10.89 4.37
C GLY A 230 13.38 12.13 5.03
N THR A 231 13.19 13.19 4.23
CA THR A 231 12.57 14.43 4.68
C THR A 231 11.06 14.28 4.67
N THR A 232 10.41 14.59 5.80
CA THR A 232 8.95 14.74 5.83
C THR A 232 8.54 15.91 4.93
N VAL A 233 7.67 15.63 3.97
CA VAL A 233 7.11 16.65 3.07
C VAL A 233 5.59 16.73 3.27
N THR A 234 5.05 17.94 3.13
CA THR A 234 3.60 18.16 3.05
C THR A 234 3.25 18.49 1.61
N VAL A 235 2.30 17.76 1.03
CA VAL A 235 1.92 17.88 -0.38
C VAL A 235 0.42 18.09 -0.49
N ARG A 236 0.01 18.79 -1.54
CA ARG A 236 -1.39 18.95 -1.93
C ARG A 236 -1.54 18.54 -3.39
N GLY A 237 -2.60 17.81 -3.70
CA GLY A 237 -2.81 17.21 -5.00
C GLY A 237 -4.13 16.45 -5.05
N TYR A 238 -4.50 15.98 -6.24
CA TYR A 238 -5.61 15.04 -6.40
C TYR A 238 -5.11 13.62 -6.16
N VAL A 239 -5.94 12.82 -5.49
CA VAL A 239 -5.77 11.37 -5.40
C VAL A 239 -6.35 10.76 -6.67
N MET A 240 -5.64 9.81 -7.27
CA MET A 240 -6.09 9.10 -8.47
C MET A 240 -5.68 7.64 -8.38
N ASP A 241 -6.55 6.72 -8.80
CA ASP A 241 -6.18 5.31 -8.91
C ASP A 241 -5.27 5.06 -10.12
N ASN A 242 -4.35 4.11 -9.99
CA ASN A 242 -3.37 3.82 -11.05
C ASN A 242 -4.01 3.27 -12.31
N PHE A 243 -5.12 2.54 -12.19
CA PHE A 243 -5.84 2.01 -13.34
C PHE A 243 -6.38 3.13 -14.24
N CYS A 244 -6.99 4.17 -13.68
CA CYS A 244 -7.44 5.34 -14.44
C CYS A 244 -6.27 6.16 -15.01
N ILE A 245 -5.12 6.20 -14.32
CA ILE A 245 -3.90 6.83 -14.84
C ILE A 245 -3.41 6.08 -16.08
N ASP A 246 -3.21 4.77 -15.96
CA ASP A 246 -2.69 3.91 -17.04
C ASP A 246 -3.64 3.84 -18.23
N ARG A 247 -4.95 3.87 -17.97
CA ARG A 247 -5.99 3.93 -18.99
C ARG A 247 -5.99 5.26 -19.76
N GLY A 248 -5.51 6.35 -19.16
CA GLY A 248 -5.55 7.70 -19.72
C GLY A 248 -6.93 8.35 -19.77
N THR A 249 -7.98 7.62 -19.38
CA THR A 249 -9.36 8.12 -19.21
C THR A 249 -9.95 7.58 -17.91
N LEU A 250 -10.90 8.31 -17.34
CA LEU A 250 -11.58 7.88 -16.12
C LEU A 250 -12.53 6.70 -16.42
N LEU A 251 -12.56 5.71 -15.52
CA LEU A 251 -13.42 4.53 -15.69
C LEU A 251 -14.92 4.88 -15.60
N ASP A 252 -15.26 5.80 -14.71
CA ASP A 252 -16.60 6.34 -14.47
C ASP A 252 -17.00 7.45 -15.47
N ALA A 253 -16.02 8.11 -16.09
CA ALA A 253 -16.23 9.14 -17.10
C ALA A 253 -15.27 8.96 -18.29
N PRO A 254 -15.53 8.01 -19.20
CA PRO A 254 -14.57 7.59 -20.23
C PRO A 254 -14.23 8.66 -21.27
N SER A 255 -15.00 9.75 -21.36
CA SER A 255 -14.70 10.90 -22.21
C SER A 255 -13.74 11.91 -21.56
N VAL A 256 -13.42 11.73 -20.28
CA VAL A 256 -12.57 12.63 -19.49
C VAL A 256 -11.16 12.07 -19.44
N GLN A 257 -10.17 12.91 -19.78
CA GLN A 257 -8.76 12.57 -19.67
C GLN A 257 -8.28 12.71 -18.23
N THR A 258 -7.69 11.65 -17.69
CA THR A 258 -7.36 11.51 -16.25
C THR A 258 -6.47 12.63 -15.72
N LEU A 259 -5.46 13.05 -16.49
CA LEU A 259 -4.50 14.07 -16.07
C LEU A 259 -4.92 15.50 -16.41
N ARG A 260 -6.05 15.71 -17.07
CA ARG A 260 -6.54 17.06 -17.38
C ARG A 260 -7.53 17.55 -16.36
N ASN A 261 -8.51 16.70 -16.06
CA ASN A 261 -9.63 17.04 -15.18
C ASN A 261 -9.76 15.99 -14.07
N PRO A 262 -8.74 15.79 -13.22
CA PRO A 262 -8.77 14.80 -12.16
C PRO A 262 -9.89 15.05 -11.14
N GLU A 263 -10.40 16.27 -11.03
CA GLU A 263 -11.56 16.62 -10.20
C GLU A 263 -12.87 15.95 -10.62
N LEU A 264 -12.95 15.43 -11.86
CA LEU A 264 -14.12 14.72 -12.37
C LEU A 264 -14.10 13.23 -12.06
N HIS A 265 -13.04 12.75 -11.40
CA HIS A 265 -12.95 11.38 -10.94
C HIS A 265 -13.78 11.18 -9.68
N SER A 266 -14.80 10.33 -9.79
CA SER A 266 -15.74 10.15 -8.69
C SER A 266 -15.11 9.36 -7.55
N ILE A 267 -15.59 9.67 -6.34
CA ILE A 267 -15.26 8.90 -5.14
C ILE A 267 -15.64 7.42 -5.32
N HIS A 268 -16.68 7.11 -6.11
CA HIS A 268 -17.09 5.72 -6.40
C HIS A 268 -15.94 4.90 -7.01
N CYS A 269 -15.24 5.44 -8.01
CA CYS A 269 -14.06 4.75 -8.54
C CYS A 269 -12.92 4.65 -7.52
N LEU A 270 -12.75 5.69 -6.69
CA LEU A 270 -11.71 5.69 -5.68
C LEU A 270 -11.95 4.70 -4.53
N VAL A 271 -13.17 4.25 -4.22
CA VAL A 271 -13.39 3.38 -3.04
C VAL A 271 -14.25 2.14 -3.28
N ASP A 272 -15.10 2.13 -4.31
CA ASP A 272 -16.06 1.04 -4.53
C ASP A 272 -15.65 0.10 -5.68
N VAL A 273 -14.90 0.61 -6.66
CA VAL A 273 -14.60 -0.13 -7.89
C VAL A 273 -13.30 -0.90 -7.72
N SER A 274 -13.40 -2.22 -7.52
CA SER A 274 -12.27 -3.07 -7.15
C SER A 274 -11.07 -2.96 -8.09
N VAL A 275 -11.28 -2.82 -9.42
CA VAL A 275 -10.16 -2.66 -10.36
C VAL A 275 -9.39 -1.36 -10.16
N CYS A 276 -10.07 -0.29 -9.75
CA CYS A 276 -9.46 1.00 -9.41
C CYS A 276 -8.76 0.89 -8.06
N VAL A 277 -9.47 0.46 -7.01
CA VAL A 277 -8.94 0.34 -5.65
C VAL A 277 -7.68 -0.55 -5.59
N ASN A 278 -7.73 -1.71 -6.24
CA ASN A 278 -6.62 -2.68 -6.22
C ASN A 278 -5.42 -2.23 -7.03
N SER A 279 -5.58 -1.25 -7.91
CA SER A 279 -4.46 -0.72 -8.70
C SER A 279 -3.50 0.14 -7.86
N GLY A 280 -3.93 0.57 -6.66
CA GLY A 280 -3.20 1.53 -5.82
C GLY A 280 -3.51 2.98 -6.20
N TYR A 281 -2.99 3.93 -5.42
CA TYR A 281 -3.20 5.36 -5.71
C TYR A 281 -1.89 6.13 -5.94
N ALA A 282 -2.03 7.25 -6.62
CA ALA A 282 -1.01 8.27 -6.75
C ALA A 282 -1.53 9.64 -6.29
N ILE A 283 -0.60 10.50 -5.88
CA ILE A 283 -0.86 11.93 -5.68
C ILE A 283 -0.41 12.69 -6.91
N LEU A 284 -1.37 13.36 -7.55
CA LEU A 284 -1.13 14.20 -8.72
C LEU A 284 -0.75 15.62 -8.32
N GLU A 285 0.22 16.20 -9.01
CA GLU A 285 0.52 17.62 -8.92
C GLU A 285 0.30 18.32 -10.25
N ARG A 286 -0.04 19.61 -10.19
CA ARG A 286 -0.05 20.46 -11.37
C ARG A 286 1.26 21.24 -11.43
N PRO A 287 2.13 21.01 -12.43
CA PRO A 287 3.44 21.65 -12.50
C PRO A 287 3.38 23.15 -12.80
N THR A 288 2.36 23.56 -13.54
CA THR A 288 2.12 24.95 -13.97
C THR A 288 0.62 25.24 -13.90
N ALA A 289 0.23 26.52 -13.85
CA ALA A 289 -1.19 26.88 -13.75
C ALA A 289 -2.04 26.36 -14.93
N THR A 290 -1.42 26.17 -16.10
CA THR A 290 -2.06 25.83 -17.38
C THR A 290 -1.70 24.44 -17.92
N GLY A 291 -0.85 23.68 -17.21
CA GLY A 291 -0.40 22.36 -17.65
C GLY A 291 -1.27 21.22 -17.13
N ASP A 292 -1.21 20.09 -17.83
CA ASP A 292 -1.79 18.83 -17.36
C ASP A 292 -1.15 18.42 -16.03
N TYR A 293 -1.91 17.72 -15.20
CA TYR A 293 -1.38 17.09 -14.00
C TYR A 293 -0.36 16.01 -14.35
N ARG A 294 0.53 15.71 -13.41
CA ARG A 294 1.41 14.54 -13.47
C ARG A 294 1.41 13.83 -12.14
N VAL A 295 1.78 12.55 -12.15
CA VAL A 295 2.08 11.81 -10.92
C VAL A 295 3.27 12.46 -10.22
N LYS A 296 3.06 12.92 -8.98
CA LYS A 296 4.12 13.42 -8.11
C LYS A 296 4.66 12.30 -7.23
N TYR A 297 3.76 11.55 -6.62
CA TYR A 297 4.09 10.42 -5.77
C TYR A 297 3.23 9.23 -6.14
N GLN A 298 3.89 8.10 -6.35
CA GLN A 298 3.25 6.81 -6.30
C GLN A 298 3.15 6.39 -4.84
N LEU A 299 1.95 6.08 -4.36
CA LEU A 299 1.81 5.58 -2.99
C LEU A 299 2.20 4.12 -2.92
N SER A 300 2.85 3.73 -1.82
CA SER A 300 3.03 2.32 -1.49
C SER A 300 1.67 1.66 -1.23
N THR A 301 1.62 0.33 -1.18
CA THR A 301 0.41 -0.39 -0.77
C THR A 301 -0.05 0.06 0.62
N ALA A 302 0.88 0.22 1.58
CA ALA A 302 0.56 0.68 2.93
C ALA A 302 -0.05 2.10 2.93
N ASP A 303 0.54 3.03 2.17
CA ASP A 303 0.07 4.42 2.10
C ASP A 303 -1.24 4.57 1.29
N THR A 304 -1.44 3.69 0.30
CA THR A 304 -2.68 3.56 -0.47
C THR A 304 -3.87 3.35 0.46
N HIS A 305 -3.74 2.48 1.47
CA HIS A 305 -4.82 2.24 2.43
C HIS A 305 -5.13 3.46 3.30
N VAL A 306 -4.11 4.22 3.73
CA VAL A 306 -4.33 5.45 4.52
C VAL A 306 -5.11 6.47 3.73
N VAL A 307 -4.76 6.65 2.46
CA VAL A 307 -5.46 7.56 1.57
C VAL A 307 -6.87 7.08 1.30
N ARG A 308 -7.08 5.79 1.01
CA ARG A 308 -8.42 5.22 0.83
C ARG A 308 -9.29 5.41 2.07
N ASP A 309 -8.81 5.04 3.25
CA ASP A 309 -9.54 5.21 4.51
C ASP A 309 -9.97 6.67 4.71
N GLN A 310 -9.10 7.62 4.34
CA GLN A 310 -9.43 9.03 4.40
C GLN A 310 -10.51 9.41 3.38
N VAL A 311 -10.42 8.92 2.13
CA VAL A 311 -11.43 9.15 1.09
C VAL A 311 -12.78 8.54 1.49
N GLU A 312 -12.80 7.33 2.06
CA GLU A 312 -13.99 6.69 2.62
C GLU A 312 -14.59 7.51 3.77
N ALA A 313 -13.75 8.03 4.67
CA ALA A 313 -14.21 8.88 5.77
C ALA A 313 -14.85 10.19 5.25
N GLU A 314 -14.27 10.81 4.22
CA GLU A 314 -14.83 12.02 3.61
C GLU A 314 -16.13 11.73 2.83
N ARG A 315 -16.29 10.55 2.22
CA ARG A 315 -17.55 10.14 1.55
C ARG A 315 -18.76 10.18 2.48
N SER A 316 -18.55 9.92 3.77
CA SER A 316 -19.60 9.85 4.78
C SER A 316 -20.03 11.21 5.35
N ARG A 317 -19.40 12.30 4.92
CA ARG A 317 -19.69 13.68 5.34
C ARG A 317 -20.60 14.38 4.33
#